data_AF-A0A1H6AJ02-F1
#
_entry.id   AF-A0A1H6AJ02-F1
#
_cell.length_a   1.000
_cell.length_b   1.000
_cell.length_c   1.000
_cell.angle_alpha   90.00
_cell.angle_beta   90.00
_cell.angle_gamma   90.00
#
_symmetry.space_group_name_H-M   'P 1'
#
loop_
_entity.id
_entity.type
_entity.pdbx_description
1 polymer ?
#
loop_
_entity_poly.entity_id
_entity_poly.type
_entity_poly.pdbx_seq_one_letter_code
_entity_poly.pdbx_strand_id
1 'polypeptide(L)'
;MRPVSHLADRSDAIAFPAFNALVGPALRAATRKPLRRARHADRDCWAPVEPGWCADCETTAGDLMMAGFTRLREVLNGSVPVTRTGEPVREWAVLRAHLTSPEAEHENTAELATALCHPAADDEAPWLRAARAQLVHYPLRHLEERTRREDAVARGAAARPERDLNQARWAAPLRTDPMLLDLLIVAVFRTRRGLTDLLYVPDDVRERHNLTPAQATEAMRKALTALHTVNPAFFAANLGDTAVSLLRPAPSGIRPHHADPFTPLTAAMERAQARVTLRRLVTPAHRRHPDHRPVIAAICDIDAGENTDPVKVARRTLGLAPEPAHRLVRRLVTLVATAGIDWTEQLVTPLTRPTSASHHGAAGGRPWL
;
A
#
# COMPACT_ATOMS: atom_id res chain seq x y z
N MET A 1 -26.41 24.64 -16.64
CA MET A 1 -26.63 23.18 -16.73
C MET A 1 -25.83 22.65 -17.91
N ARG A 2 -25.13 21.51 -17.80
CA ARG A 2 -24.38 20.93 -18.93
C ARG A 2 -25.13 19.68 -19.41
N PRO A 3 -25.71 19.68 -20.62
CA PRO A 3 -26.41 18.52 -21.13
C PRO A 3 -25.43 17.39 -21.49
N VAL A 4 -25.91 16.16 -21.51
CA VAL A 4 -25.12 14.97 -21.88
C VAL A 4 -24.65 15.03 -23.34
N SER A 5 -25.45 15.64 -24.23
CA SER A 5 -25.07 15.85 -25.63
C SER A 5 -23.75 16.63 -25.80
N HIS A 6 -23.35 17.45 -24.83
CA HIS A 6 -22.05 18.15 -24.86
C HIS A 6 -20.86 17.18 -24.89
N LEU A 7 -21.00 15.93 -24.42
CA LEU A 7 -19.93 14.93 -24.56
C LEU A 7 -19.62 14.60 -26.03
N ALA A 8 -20.61 14.76 -26.92
CA ALA A 8 -20.48 14.56 -28.36
C ALA A 8 -20.12 15.85 -29.13
N ASP A 9 -19.93 16.98 -28.45
CA ASP A 9 -19.59 18.25 -29.09
C ASP A 9 -18.28 18.11 -29.90
N ARG A 10 -18.17 18.83 -31.03
CA ARG A 10 -16.97 18.81 -31.87
C ARG A 10 -15.80 19.54 -31.21
N SER A 11 -16.08 20.52 -30.37
CA SER A 11 -15.11 21.28 -29.61
C SER A 11 -14.70 20.53 -28.35
N ASP A 12 -13.42 20.16 -28.26
CA ASP A 12 -12.88 19.53 -27.06
C ASP A 12 -12.94 20.47 -25.83
N ALA A 13 -12.98 21.79 -26.04
CA ALA A 13 -13.19 22.77 -24.97
C ALA A 13 -14.58 22.69 -24.33
N ILE A 14 -15.55 22.06 -25.00
CA ILE A 14 -16.89 21.78 -24.47
C ILE A 14 -17.00 20.33 -24.03
N ALA A 15 -16.54 19.40 -24.88
CA ALA A 15 -16.67 17.97 -24.64
C ALA A 15 -15.86 17.49 -23.44
N PHE A 16 -14.62 17.96 -23.26
CA PHE A 16 -13.79 17.52 -22.15
C PHE A 16 -14.34 17.97 -20.77
N PRO A 17 -14.75 19.24 -20.56
CA PRO A 17 -15.39 19.62 -19.31
C PRO A 17 -16.70 18.88 -19.01
N ALA A 18 -17.49 18.52 -20.02
CA ALA A 18 -18.68 17.71 -19.84
C ALA A 18 -18.32 16.26 -19.44
N PHE A 19 -17.35 15.66 -20.14
CA PHE A 19 -16.84 14.33 -19.85
C PHE A 19 -16.22 14.23 -18.45
N ASN A 20 -15.37 15.18 -18.06
CA ASN A 20 -14.77 15.23 -16.73
C ASN A 20 -15.83 15.43 -15.64
N ALA A 21 -16.89 16.21 -15.90
CA ALA A 21 -18.01 16.36 -14.96
C ALA A 21 -18.80 15.06 -14.79
N LEU A 22 -19.02 14.31 -15.87
CA LEU A 22 -19.76 13.04 -15.83
C LEU A 22 -18.95 11.92 -15.17
N VAL A 23 -17.74 11.68 -15.67
CA VAL A 23 -16.96 10.46 -15.41
C VAL A 23 -15.93 10.68 -14.31
N GLY A 24 -15.37 11.88 -14.20
CA GLY A 24 -14.27 12.20 -13.29
C GLY A 24 -14.52 11.80 -11.83
N PRO A 25 -15.68 12.11 -11.23
CA PRO A 25 -16.00 11.70 -9.85
C PRO A 25 -16.01 10.17 -9.67
N ALA A 26 -16.70 9.46 -10.56
CA ALA A 26 -16.84 8.00 -10.49
C ALA A 26 -15.51 7.28 -10.75
N LEU A 27 -14.76 7.72 -11.76
CA LEU A 27 -13.43 7.18 -12.06
C LEU A 27 -12.51 7.35 -10.86
N ARG A 28 -12.40 8.58 -10.31
CA ARG A 28 -11.60 8.85 -9.10
C ARG A 28 -11.99 7.94 -7.94
N ALA A 29 -13.27 7.84 -7.62
CA ALA A 29 -13.76 6.97 -6.56
C ALA A 29 -13.32 5.51 -6.77
N ALA A 30 -13.47 4.99 -7.99
CA ALA A 30 -13.15 3.61 -8.33
C ALA A 30 -11.63 3.32 -8.40
N THR A 31 -10.81 4.30 -8.81
CA THR A 31 -9.34 4.20 -8.86
C THR A 31 -8.67 4.21 -7.48
N ARG A 32 -9.32 4.77 -6.44
CA ARG A 32 -8.70 4.98 -5.12
C ARG A 32 -8.16 3.70 -4.51
N LYS A 33 -8.96 2.62 -4.48
CA LYS A 33 -8.57 1.35 -3.85
C LYS A 33 -7.42 0.64 -4.59
N PRO A 34 -7.45 0.48 -5.92
CA PRO A 34 -6.31 -0.05 -6.68
C PRO A 34 -5.01 0.74 -6.47
N LEU A 35 -5.05 2.07 -6.52
CA LEU A 35 -3.85 2.91 -6.35
C LEU A 35 -3.31 2.84 -4.92
N ARG A 36 -4.20 2.80 -3.92
CA ARG A 36 -3.81 2.58 -2.52
C ARG A 36 -3.06 1.27 -2.31
N ARG A 37 -3.52 0.19 -2.95
CA ARG A 37 -2.81 -1.10 -2.92
C ARG A 37 -1.50 -1.07 -3.72
N ALA A 38 -1.47 -0.37 -4.85
CA ALA A 38 -0.30 -0.30 -5.70
C ALA A 38 0.85 0.47 -5.05
N ARG A 39 0.57 1.68 -4.53
CA ARG A 39 1.58 2.66 -4.10
C ARG A 39 1.76 2.78 -2.60
N HIS A 40 0.70 2.50 -1.84
CA HIS A 40 0.69 2.81 -0.42
C HIS A 40 0.64 1.57 0.48
N ALA A 41 0.66 0.37 -0.10
CA ALA A 41 0.53 -0.89 0.63
C ALA A 41 -0.70 -0.87 1.57
N ASP A 42 -1.84 -0.43 1.02
CA ASP A 42 -3.12 -0.22 1.74
C ASP A 42 -3.14 0.90 2.79
N ARG A 43 -2.03 1.61 3.01
CA ARG A 43 -2.02 2.83 3.83
C ARG A 43 -2.79 3.95 3.15
N ASP A 44 -3.37 4.84 3.93
CA ASP A 44 -4.09 5.99 3.38
C ASP A 44 -3.16 6.88 2.54
N CYS A 45 -3.70 7.34 1.41
CA CYS A 45 -3.05 8.27 0.51
C CYS A 45 -3.36 9.70 1.00
N TRP A 46 -2.33 10.51 1.22
CA TRP A 46 -2.48 11.88 1.72
C TRP A 46 -1.75 12.85 0.80
N ALA A 47 -2.43 13.93 0.39
CA ALA A 47 -1.78 15.11 -0.17
C ALA A 47 -1.08 15.89 0.96
N PRO A 48 0.00 16.63 0.67
CA PRO A 48 0.73 17.39 1.68
C PRO A 48 -0.08 18.51 2.35
N VAL A 49 -1.17 18.98 1.73
CA VAL A 49 -1.83 20.25 2.13
C VAL A 49 -3.34 20.12 2.32
N GLU A 50 -4.00 19.07 1.81
CA GLU A 50 -5.47 18.90 1.91
C GLU A 50 -5.87 17.41 1.99
N PRO A 51 -7.09 17.08 2.46
CA PRO A 51 -7.65 15.74 2.28
C PRO A 51 -7.78 15.45 0.78
N GLY A 52 -6.80 14.74 0.24
CA GLY A 52 -6.63 14.53 -1.19
C GLY A 52 -5.65 13.41 -1.48
N TRP A 53 -5.48 13.12 -2.77
CA TRP A 53 -4.52 12.13 -3.21
C TRP A 53 -3.11 12.72 -3.27
N CYS A 54 -2.08 11.88 -3.19
CA CYS A 54 -0.71 12.31 -3.49
C CYS A 54 -0.59 12.68 -4.98
N ALA A 55 0.42 13.48 -5.32
CA ALA A 55 0.64 13.95 -6.68
C ALA A 55 0.68 12.81 -7.70
N ASP A 56 1.38 11.71 -7.41
CA ASP A 56 1.45 10.58 -8.34
C ASP A 56 0.08 9.95 -8.60
N CYS A 57 -0.74 9.78 -7.54
CA CYS A 57 -2.08 9.23 -7.69
C CYS A 57 -2.96 10.18 -8.52
N GLU A 58 -2.89 11.51 -8.29
CA GLU A 58 -3.63 12.48 -9.12
C GLU A 58 -3.20 12.40 -10.58
N THR A 59 -1.89 12.36 -10.86
CA THR A 59 -1.35 12.19 -12.21
C THR A 59 -1.93 10.94 -12.87
N THR A 60 -1.89 9.79 -12.17
CA THR A 60 -2.43 8.54 -12.72
C THR A 60 -3.93 8.59 -12.97
N ALA A 61 -4.73 9.23 -12.11
CA ALA A 61 -6.15 9.46 -12.42
C ALA A 61 -6.36 10.41 -13.60
N GLY A 62 -5.54 11.45 -13.72
CA GLY A 62 -5.52 12.35 -14.87
C GLY A 62 -5.25 11.61 -16.18
N ASP A 63 -4.22 10.76 -16.20
CA ASP A 63 -3.85 9.97 -17.37
C ASP A 63 -4.97 9.00 -17.78
N LEU A 64 -5.59 8.33 -16.81
CA LEU A 64 -6.76 7.48 -17.06
C LEU A 64 -7.93 8.28 -17.63
N MET A 65 -8.15 9.49 -17.12
CA MET A 65 -9.22 10.36 -17.58
C MET A 65 -8.99 10.79 -19.02
N MET A 66 -7.78 11.25 -19.34
CA MET A 66 -7.40 11.65 -20.70
C MET A 66 -7.46 10.48 -21.69
N ALA A 67 -7.01 9.29 -21.28
CA ALA A 67 -7.10 8.09 -22.12
C ALA A 67 -8.57 7.69 -22.39
N GLY A 68 -9.44 7.77 -21.37
CA GLY A 68 -10.87 7.53 -21.52
C GLY A 68 -11.54 8.54 -22.44
N PHE A 69 -11.20 9.83 -22.31
CA PHE A 69 -11.71 10.89 -23.17
C PHE A 69 -11.28 10.65 -24.63
N THR A 70 -9.99 10.44 -24.87
CA THR A 70 -9.44 10.18 -26.20
C THR A 70 -10.17 9.03 -26.89
N ARG A 71 -10.37 7.91 -26.17
CA ARG A 71 -11.10 6.76 -26.70
C ARG A 71 -12.57 7.08 -27.01
N LEU A 72 -13.25 7.87 -26.17
CA LEU A 72 -14.61 8.31 -26.46
C LEU A 72 -14.66 9.14 -27.75
N ARG A 73 -13.69 10.05 -27.96
CA ARG A 73 -13.60 10.84 -29.20
C ARG A 73 -13.39 9.96 -30.43
N GLU A 74 -12.50 8.98 -30.36
CA GLU A 74 -12.29 7.99 -31.43
C GLU A 74 -13.59 7.26 -31.79
N VAL A 75 -14.35 6.80 -30.78
CA VAL A 75 -15.63 6.12 -30.95
C VAL A 75 -16.68 7.02 -31.59
N LEU A 76 -16.81 8.26 -31.12
CA LEU A 76 -17.74 9.24 -31.68
C LEU A 76 -17.42 9.56 -33.15
N ASN A 77 -16.13 9.57 -33.50
CA ASN A 77 -15.64 9.72 -34.87
C ASN A 77 -15.76 8.44 -35.72
N GLY A 78 -16.34 7.36 -35.19
CA GLY A 78 -16.66 6.14 -35.93
C GLY A 78 -15.70 4.97 -35.69
N SER A 79 -14.62 5.16 -34.95
CA SER A 79 -13.64 4.10 -34.65
C SER A 79 -14.08 3.30 -33.43
N VAL A 80 -15.08 2.43 -33.60
CA VAL A 80 -15.59 1.58 -32.50
C VAL A 80 -14.62 0.40 -32.27
N PRO A 81 -14.10 0.20 -31.04
CA PRO A 81 -13.28 -0.96 -30.72
C PRO A 81 -14.00 -2.27 -31.03
N VAL A 82 -13.24 -3.27 -31.49
CA VAL A 82 -13.75 -4.62 -31.78
C VAL A 82 -13.23 -5.64 -30.77
N THR A 83 -14.00 -6.70 -30.57
CA THR A 83 -13.65 -7.87 -29.76
C THR A 83 -12.64 -8.76 -30.51
N ARG A 84 -12.17 -9.83 -29.85
CA ARG A 84 -11.29 -10.83 -30.49
C ARG A 84 -11.95 -11.56 -31.66
N THR A 85 -13.28 -11.63 -31.70
CA THR A 85 -14.05 -12.23 -32.79
C THR A 85 -14.33 -11.24 -33.92
N GLY A 86 -13.84 -9.99 -33.83
CA GLY A 86 -14.04 -8.95 -34.83
C GLY A 86 -15.36 -8.19 -34.68
N GLU A 87 -16.19 -8.53 -33.69
CA GLU A 87 -17.47 -7.86 -33.46
C GLU A 87 -17.27 -6.52 -32.75
N PRO A 88 -18.07 -5.48 -33.05
CA PRO A 88 -18.03 -4.22 -32.30
C PRO A 88 -18.34 -4.44 -30.81
N VAL A 89 -17.59 -3.77 -29.94
CA VAL A 89 -17.88 -3.77 -28.50
C VAL A 89 -19.22 -3.08 -28.25
N ARG A 90 -20.22 -3.86 -27.83
CA ARG A 90 -21.63 -3.44 -27.69
C ARG A 90 -21.78 -2.17 -26.86
N GLU A 91 -21.06 -2.05 -25.74
CA GLU A 91 -21.18 -0.91 -24.84
C GLU A 91 -20.79 0.41 -25.54
N TRP A 92 -19.77 0.39 -26.38
CA TRP A 92 -19.38 1.59 -27.14
C TRP A 92 -20.41 1.98 -28.19
N ALA A 93 -21.07 0.99 -28.82
CA ALA A 93 -22.16 1.26 -29.76
C ALA A 93 -23.39 1.87 -29.06
N VAL A 94 -23.79 1.31 -27.91
CA VAL A 94 -24.92 1.84 -27.12
C VAL A 94 -24.62 3.25 -26.61
N LEU A 95 -23.41 3.47 -26.07
CA LEU A 95 -23.00 4.78 -25.58
C LEU A 95 -22.98 5.81 -26.71
N ARG A 96 -22.37 5.48 -27.86
CA ARG A 96 -22.34 6.38 -29.02
C ARG A 96 -23.73 6.74 -29.49
N ALA A 97 -24.62 5.76 -29.65
CA ALA A 97 -25.98 5.98 -30.13
C ALA A 97 -26.73 6.98 -29.24
N HIS A 98 -26.63 6.81 -27.92
CA HIS A 98 -27.26 7.72 -26.95
C HIS A 98 -26.65 9.12 -26.97
N LEU A 99 -25.33 9.25 -26.94
CA LEU A 99 -24.67 10.57 -26.89
C LEU A 99 -24.96 11.42 -28.14
N THR A 100 -25.36 10.80 -29.25
CA THR A 100 -25.77 11.47 -30.49
C THR A 100 -27.28 11.56 -30.68
N SER A 101 -28.09 11.14 -29.70
CA SER A 101 -29.54 11.16 -29.79
C SER A 101 -30.14 12.47 -29.27
N PRO A 102 -31.36 12.85 -29.68
CA PRO A 102 -32.04 14.05 -29.18
C PRO A 102 -32.30 14.02 -27.66
N GLU A 103 -32.47 12.84 -27.07
CA GLU A 103 -32.72 12.67 -25.65
C GLU A 103 -31.56 13.21 -24.80
N ALA A 104 -30.32 13.03 -25.27
CA ALA A 104 -29.12 13.49 -24.55
C ALA A 104 -29.04 15.02 -24.36
N GLU A 105 -29.78 15.80 -25.15
CA GLU A 105 -29.85 17.27 -24.98
C GLU A 105 -30.61 17.69 -23.72
N HIS A 106 -31.50 16.83 -23.22
CA HIS A 106 -32.39 17.12 -22.10
C HIS A 106 -31.86 16.53 -20.77
N GLU A 107 -30.83 15.70 -20.83
CA GLU A 107 -30.24 15.02 -19.67
C GLU A 107 -29.14 15.85 -19.01
N ASN A 108 -29.15 15.96 -17.67
CA ASN A 108 -28.16 16.72 -16.92
C ASN A 108 -26.95 15.87 -16.53
N THR A 109 -25.76 16.29 -16.98
CA THR A 109 -24.49 15.62 -16.67
C THR A 109 -24.24 15.44 -15.17
N ALA A 110 -24.58 16.44 -14.33
CA ALA A 110 -24.26 16.40 -12.90
C ALA A 110 -25.11 15.38 -12.13
N GLU A 111 -26.37 15.22 -12.53
CA GLU A 111 -27.29 14.22 -11.94
C GLU A 111 -26.80 12.81 -12.27
N LEU A 112 -26.45 12.58 -13.54
CA LEU A 112 -25.94 11.29 -14.01
C LEU A 112 -24.54 10.96 -13.48
N ALA A 113 -23.72 11.97 -13.20
CA ALA A 113 -22.43 11.78 -12.52
C ALA A 113 -22.60 11.16 -11.13
N THR A 114 -23.65 11.57 -10.41
CA THR A 114 -24.00 11.00 -9.11
C THR A 114 -24.38 9.54 -9.25
N ALA A 115 -25.22 9.21 -10.24
CA ALA A 115 -25.57 7.82 -10.54
C ALA A 115 -24.33 6.95 -10.83
N LEU A 116 -23.36 7.45 -11.62
CA LEU A 116 -22.10 6.75 -11.90
C LEU A 116 -21.22 6.50 -10.66
N CYS A 117 -21.38 7.28 -9.59
CA CYS A 117 -20.63 7.07 -8.35
C CYS A 117 -21.17 5.92 -7.49
N HIS A 118 -22.43 5.54 -7.67
CA HIS A 118 -23.09 4.49 -6.90
C HIS A 118 -23.07 3.15 -7.66
N PRO A 119 -23.25 2.00 -6.97
CA PRO A 119 -23.49 0.72 -7.64
C PRO A 119 -24.64 0.83 -8.65
N ALA A 120 -24.56 0.08 -9.75
CA ALA A 120 -25.62 0.06 -10.75
C ALA A 120 -26.95 -0.39 -10.13
N ALA A 121 -28.02 0.36 -10.42
CA ALA A 121 -29.38 -0.02 -10.08
C ALA A 121 -29.96 -0.99 -11.14
N ASP A 122 -30.96 -1.78 -10.76
CA ASP A 122 -31.59 -2.74 -11.67
C ASP A 122 -32.30 -2.06 -12.85
N ASP A 123 -32.82 -0.85 -12.63
CA ASP A 123 -33.47 0.01 -13.62
C ASP A 123 -32.52 1.00 -14.32
N GLU A 124 -31.20 0.86 -14.13
CA GLU A 124 -30.21 1.75 -14.75
C GLU A 124 -30.33 1.74 -16.29
N ALA A 125 -30.38 2.94 -16.88
CA ALA A 125 -30.44 3.13 -18.32
C ALA A 125 -29.29 2.37 -19.03
N PRO A 126 -29.55 1.66 -20.15
CA PRO A 126 -28.53 0.83 -20.80
C PRO A 126 -27.25 1.58 -21.20
N TRP A 127 -27.37 2.84 -21.62
CA TRP A 127 -26.23 3.68 -21.99
C TRP A 127 -25.38 4.07 -20.77
N LEU A 128 -26.00 4.30 -19.62
CA LEU A 128 -25.30 4.66 -18.39
C LEU A 128 -24.53 3.46 -17.84
N ARG A 129 -25.12 2.26 -17.93
CA ARG A 129 -24.43 0.99 -17.66
C ARG A 129 -23.23 0.79 -18.58
N ALA A 130 -23.38 1.11 -19.87
CA ALA A 130 -22.29 1.06 -20.85
C ALA A 130 -21.18 2.08 -20.53
N ALA A 131 -21.54 3.32 -20.15
CA ALA A 131 -20.60 4.35 -19.70
C ALA A 131 -19.82 3.88 -18.46
N ARG A 132 -20.51 3.34 -17.45
CA ARG A 132 -19.89 2.76 -16.25
C ARG A 132 -18.90 1.66 -16.60
N ALA A 133 -19.29 0.73 -17.47
CA ALA A 133 -18.44 -0.37 -17.88
C ALA A 133 -17.16 0.12 -18.59
N GLN A 134 -17.30 0.98 -19.62
CA GLN A 134 -16.20 1.34 -20.51
C GLN A 134 -15.37 2.54 -20.05
N LEU A 135 -15.98 3.51 -19.39
CA LEU A 135 -15.33 4.76 -18.99
C LEU A 135 -14.86 4.74 -17.53
N VAL A 136 -15.50 3.96 -16.66
CA VAL A 136 -15.13 3.87 -15.24
C VAL A 136 -14.37 2.59 -14.94
N HIS A 137 -14.89 1.41 -15.28
CA HIS A 137 -14.29 0.14 -14.83
C HIS A 137 -13.24 -0.44 -15.77
N TYR A 138 -13.46 -0.38 -17.08
CA TYR A 138 -12.50 -0.89 -18.06
C TYR A 138 -11.09 -0.28 -17.89
N PRO A 139 -10.92 1.04 -17.67
CA PRO A 139 -9.60 1.64 -17.46
C PRO A 139 -8.86 1.12 -16.22
N LEU A 140 -9.61 0.58 -15.25
CA LEU A 140 -9.08 0.03 -14.00
C LEU A 140 -8.61 -1.41 -14.14
N ARG A 141 -8.96 -2.06 -15.25
CA ARG A 141 -8.53 -3.41 -15.55
C ARG A 141 -6.99 -3.42 -15.58
N HIS A 142 -6.39 -4.19 -14.68
CA HIS A 142 -4.94 -4.26 -14.48
C HIS A 142 -4.26 -2.97 -13.98
N LEU A 143 -5.01 -1.97 -13.48
CA LEU A 143 -4.43 -0.70 -13.00
C LEU A 143 -3.37 -0.94 -11.91
N GLU A 144 -3.67 -1.79 -10.93
CA GLU A 144 -2.75 -2.07 -9.84
C GLU A 144 -1.43 -2.71 -10.33
N GLU A 145 -1.51 -3.69 -11.23
CA GLU A 145 -0.33 -4.34 -11.79
C GLU A 145 0.50 -3.38 -12.66
N ARG A 146 -0.18 -2.61 -13.52
CA ARG A 146 0.45 -1.61 -14.38
C ARG A 146 1.16 -0.52 -13.58
N THR A 147 0.47 0.04 -12.58
CA THR A 147 1.05 1.08 -11.71
C THR A 147 2.29 0.57 -11.00
N ARG A 148 2.25 -0.64 -10.41
CA ARG A 148 3.43 -1.24 -9.77
C ARG A 148 4.58 -1.48 -10.74
N ARG A 149 4.27 -1.81 -12.00
CA ARG A 149 5.29 -2.00 -13.04
C ARG A 149 5.93 -0.67 -13.43
N GLU A 150 5.13 0.35 -13.66
CA GLU A 150 5.61 1.70 -13.99
C GLU A 150 6.46 2.27 -12.86
N ASP A 151 5.99 2.21 -11.60
CA ASP A 151 6.74 2.68 -10.42
C ASP A 151 8.01 1.85 -10.17
N ALA A 152 8.04 0.57 -10.57
CA ALA A 152 9.25 -0.25 -10.52
C ALA A 152 10.28 0.21 -11.56
N VAL A 153 9.84 0.41 -12.82
CA VAL A 153 10.69 0.90 -13.90
C VAL A 153 11.24 2.30 -13.60
N ALA A 154 10.41 3.19 -13.05
CA ALA A 154 10.83 4.54 -12.68
C ALA A 154 11.97 4.54 -11.64
N ARG A 155 12.07 3.50 -10.80
CA ARG A 155 13.15 3.29 -9.83
C ARG A 155 14.32 2.44 -10.37
N GLY A 156 14.33 2.13 -11.67
CA GLY A 156 15.37 1.32 -12.31
C GLY A 156 15.20 -0.20 -12.15
N ALA A 157 14.08 -0.66 -11.58
CA ALA A 157 13.79 -2.08 -11.43
C ALA A 157 13.23 -2.70 -12.72
N ALA A 158 13.30 -4.03 -12.82
CA ALA A 158 12.85 -4.75 -14.01
C ALA A 158 11.34 -4.55 -14.30
N ALA A 159 10.93 -4.41 -15.56
CA ALA A 159 9.50 -4.36 -15.88
C ALA A 159 8.82 -5.74 -15.67
N ARG A 160 9.54 -6.83 -15.95
CA ARG A 160 9.05 -8.22 -15.90
C ARG A 160 10.10 -9.14 -15.25
N PRO A 161 10.20 -9.13 -13.91
CA PRO A 161 11.29 -9.80 -13.19
C PRO A 161 11.27 -11.31 -13.40
N GLU A 162 10.09 -11.92 -13.45
CA GLU A 162 9.92 -13.35 -13.77
C GLU A 162 10.48 -13.67 -15.15
N ARG A 163 10.18 -12.85 -16.17
CA ARG A 163 10.72 -13.06 -17.52
C ARG A 163 12.25 -12.97 -17.50
N ASP A 164 12.80 -11.96 -16.83
CA ASP A 164 14.24 -11.75 -16.77
C ASP A 164 14.94 -12.91 -16.05
N LEU A 165 14.38 -13.39 -14.92
CA LEU A 165 14.88 -14.56 -14.20
C LEU A 165 14.79 -15.85 -15.03
N ASN A 166 13.76 -16.00 -15.86
CA ASN A 166 13.57 -17.20 -16.70
C ASN A 166 14.36 -17.18 -18.01
N GLN A 167 14.62 -16.02 -18.59
CA GLN A 167 15.09 -15.90 -19.98
C GLN A 167 16.44 -15.17 -20.12
N ALA A 168 16.81 -14.30 -19.20
CA ALA A 168 18.02 -13.51 -19.36
C ALA A 168 19.28 -14.41 -19.28
N ARG A 169 20.27 -14.07 -20.10
CA ARG A 169 21.55 -14.82 -20.16
C ARG A 169 22.23 -14.86 -18.80
N TRP A 170 22.23 -13.73 -18.08
CA TRP A 170 22.83 -13.64 -16.74
C TRP A 170 22.15 -14.56 -15.73
N ALA A 171 20.85 -14.86 -15.88
CA ALA A 171 20.10 -15.69 -14.95
C ALA A 171 20.28 -17.20 -15.20
N ALA A 172 21.07 -17.61 -16.19
CA ALA A 172 21.33 -19.02 -16.48
C ALA A 172 21.78 -19.84 -15.25
N PRO A 173 22.69 -19.37 -14.38
CA PRO A 173 23.10 -20.11 -13.18
C PRO A 173 21.98 -20.26 -12.15
N LEU A 174 20.99 -19.36 -12.12
CA LEU A 174 19.88 -19.43 -11.16
C LEU A 174 18.82 -20.46 -11.56
N ARG A 175 18.78 -20.84 -12.85
CA ARG A 175 17.81 -21.79 -13.40
C ARG A 175 18.19 -23.25 -13.21
N THR A 176 19.39 -23.53 -12.70
CA THR A 176 19.83 -24.90 -12.41
C THR A 176 19.06 -25.52 -11.24
N ASP A 177 18.47 -24.68 -10.38
CA ASP A 177 17.65 -25.09 -9.24
C ASP A 177 16.26 -24.42 -9.35
N PRO A 178 15.24 -25.13 -9.87
CA PRO A 178 13.89 -24.60 -10.05
C PRO A 178 13.23 -24.12 -8.76
N MET A 179 13.57 -24.73 -7.61
CA MET A 179 13.06 -24.31 -6.30
C MET A 179 13.60 -22.93 -5.95
N LEU A 180 14.92 -22.71 -6.09
CA LEU A 180 15.51 -21.39 -5.80
C LEU A 180 14.97 -20.31 -6.74
N LEU A 181 14.75 -20.65 -8.01
CA LEU A 181 14.14 -19.73 -8.98
C LEU A 181 12.72 -19.30 -8.57
N ASP A 182 11.88 -20.25 -8.16
CA ASP A 182 10.52 -19.98 -7.68
C ASP A 182 10.54 -19.07 -6.43
N LEU A 183 11.44 -19.35 -5.48
CA LEU A 183 11.65 -18.51 -4.30
C LEU A 183 12.10 -17.08 -4.66
N LEU A 184 12.99 -16.91 -5.64
CA LEU A 184 13.41 -15.58 -6.12
C LEU A 184 12.25 -14.80 -6.74
N ILE A 185 11.44 -15.46 -7.56
CA ILE A 185 10.26 -14.85 -8.18
C ILE A 185 9.31 -14.36 -7.08
N VAL A 186 9.04 -15.19 -6.07
CA VAL A 186 8.22 -14.84 -4.91
C VAL A 186 8.80 -13.63 -4.16
N ALA A 187 10.09 -13.63 -3.84
CA ALA A 187 10.74 -12.54 -3.12
C ALA A 187 10.61 -11.20 -3.84
N VAL A 188 10.88 -11.17 -5.15
CA VAL A 188 10.76 -9.95 -5.96
C VAL A 188 9.30 -9.45 -6.01
N PHE A 189 8.33 -10.35 -6.21
CA PHE A 189 6.92 -9.95 -6.25
C PHE A 189 6.39 -9.48 -4.89
N ARG A 190 6.84 -10.09 -3.79
CA ARG A 190 6.51 -9.62 -2.44
C ARG A 190 7.05 -8.24 -2.16
N THR A 191 8.31 -7.99 -2.52
CA THR A 191 8.92 -6.65 -2.41
C THR A 191 8.14 -5.62 -3.20
N ARG A 192 7.72 -5.94 -4.42
CA ARG A 192 6.87 -5.05 -5.25
C ARG A 192 5.50 -4.76 -4.66
N ARG A 193 4.99 -5.66 -3.82
CA ARG A 193 3.75 -5.46 -3.08
C ARG A 193 3.95 -4.68 -1.78
N GLY A 194 5.18 -4.18 -1.52
CA GLY A 194 5.53 -3.45 -0.31
C GLY A 194 5.67 -4.33 0.92
N LEU A 195 5.82 -5.65 0.75
CA LEU A 195 6.07 -6.57 1.85
C LEU A 195 7.56 -6.58 2.17
N THR A 196 7.90 -6.26 3.42
CA THR A 196 9.29 -6.12 3.88
C THR A 196 9.89 -7.42 4.43
N ASP A 197 9.05 -8.42 4.74
CA ASP A 197 9.51 -9.76 5.14
C ASP A 197 9.86 -10.59 3.89
N LEU A 198 11.12 -10.48 3.46
CA LEU A 198 11.69 -11.17 2.30
C LEU A 198 12.00 -12.65 2.58
N LEU A 199 12.19 -13.02 3.84
CA LEU A 199 12.50 -14.40 4.23
C LEU A 199 11.24 -15.25 4.41
N TYR A 200 10.08 -14.62 4.57
CA TYR A 200 8.81 -15.33 4.57
C TYR A 200 8.52 -15.98 3.22
N VAL A 201 8.34 -17.31 3.25
CA VAL A 201 7.88 -18.11 2.13
C VAL A 201 6.40 -18.48 2.36
N PRO A 202 5.50 -18.14 1.41
CA PRO A 202 4.09 -18.56 1.46
C PRO A 202 3.90 -20.08 1.59
N ASP A 203 2.82 -20.49 2.27
CA ASP A 203 2.58 -21.91 2.55
C ASP A 203 2.38 -22.74 1.27
N ASP A 204 1.74 -22.19 0.23
CA ASP A 204 1.56 -22.86 -1.05
C ASP A 204 2.89 -23.17 -1.77
N VAL A 205 3.87 -22.27 -1.64
CA VAL A 205 5.22 -22.47 -2.20
C VAL A 205 6.01 -23.47 -1.35
N ARG A 206 5.86 -23.41 -0.02
CA ARG A 206 6.49 -24.38 0.89
C ARG A 206 5.99 -25.79 0.67
N GLU A 207 4.68 -25.97 0.57
CA GLU A 207 4.04 -27.26 0.33
C GLU A 207 4.44 -27.83 -1.03
N ARG A 208 4.45 -26.99 -2.09
CA ARG A 208 4.89 -27.39 -3.44
C ARG A 208 6.30 -27.99 -3.44
N HIS A 209 7.20 -27.46 -2.62
CA HIS A 209 8.60 -27.89 -2.54
C HIS A 209 8.89 -28.79 -1.32
N ASN A 210 7.87 -29.23 -0.58
CA ASN A 210 7.97 -30.05 0.63
C ASN A 210 8.93 -29.48 1.70
N LEU A 211 8.88 -28.17 1.94
CA LEU A 211 9.78 -27.47 2.85
C LEU A 211 9.13 -27.20 4.21
N THR A 212 9.83 -27.54 5.29
CA THR A 212 9.53 -27.02 6.62
C THR A 212 9.76 -25.50 6.67
N PRO A 213 9.16 -24.76 7.62
CA PRO A 213 9.38 -23.31 7.75
C PRO A 213 10.87 -22.90 7.84
N ALA A 214 11.66 -23.68 8.59
CA ALA A 214 13.09 -23.43 8.76
C ALA A 214 13.86 -23.67 7.46
N GLN A 215 13.59 -24.78 6.76
CA GLN A 215 14.20 -25.07 5.46
C GLN A 215 13.82 -24.03 4.41
N ALA A 216 12.57 -23.55 4.40
CA ALA A 216 12.11 -22.54 3.48
C ALA A 216 12.83 -21.20 3.67
N THR A 217 13.04 -20.81 4.94
CA THR A 217 13.81 -19.61 5.29
C THR A 217 15.25 -19.73 4.79
N GLU A 218 15.90 -20.87 5.01
CA GLU A 218 17.28 -21.09 4.58
C GLU A 218 17.41 -21.19 3.07
N ALA A 219 16.48 -21.87 2.40
CA ALA A 219 16.40 -21.92 0.94
C ALA A 219 16.20 -20.52 0.35
N MET A 220 15.36 -19.67 0.97
CA MET A 220 15.19 -18.28 0.57
C MET A 220 16.48 -17.48 0.73
N ARG A 221 17.21 -17.62 1.85
CA ARG A 221 18.53 -16.97 1.99
C ARG A 221 19.50 -17.41 0.90
N LYS A 222 19.61 -18.72 0.66
CA LYS A 222 20.45 -19.28 -0.40
C LYS A 222 20.08 -18.70 -1.77
N ALA A 223 18.79 -18.62 -2.06
CA ALA A 223 18.28 -18.04 -3.31
C ALA A 223 18.72 -16.57 -3.46
N LEU A 224 18.48 -15.75 -2.43
CA LEU A 224 18.84 -14.34 -2.40
C LEU A 224 20.35 -14.11 -2.54
N THR A 225 21.17 -14.92 -1.85
CA THR A 225 22.63 -14.89 -1.95
C THR A 225 23.10 -15.25 -3.37
N ALA A 226 22.49 -16.27 -3.97
CA ALA A 226 22.79 -16.65 -5.36
C ALA A 226 22.43 -15.51 -6.32
N LEU A 227 21.26 -14.88 -6.18
CA LEU A 227 20.86 -13.74 -7.01
C LEU A 227 21.82 -12.56 -6.87
N HIS A 228 22.18 -12.20 -5.63
CA HIS A 228 23.13 -11.11 -5.38
C HIS A 228 24.51 -11.38 -6.00
N THR A 229 24.97 -12.62 -5.93
CA THR A 229 26.25 -13.04 -6.53
C THR A 229 26.21 -13.00 -8.07
N VAL A 230 25.11 -13.45 -8.67
CA VAL A 230 24.97 -13.53 -10.13
C VAL A 230 24.69 -12.17 -10.77
N ASN A 231 23.84 -11.36 -10.16
CA ASN A 231 23.49 -10.03 -10.67
C ASN A 231 23.16 -9.05 -9.53
N PRO A 232 24.18 -8.40 -8.95
CA PRO A 232 23.99 -7.47 -7.83
C PRO A 232 23.17 -6.24 -8.23
N ALA A 233 23.25 -5.79 -9.49
CA ALA A 233 22.46 -4.66 -9.97
C ALA A 233 20.96 -4.98 -10.03
N PHE A 234 20.59 -6.17 -10.53
CA PHE A 234 19.20 -6.62 -10.52
C PHE A 234 18.68 -6.81 -9.09
N PHE A 235 19.53 -7.35 -8.20
CA PHE A 235 19.23 -7.49 -6.78
C PHE A 235 18.91 -6.13 -6.15
N ALA A 236 19.84 -5.17 -6.24
CA ALA A 236 19.67 -3.83 -5.68
C ALA A 236 18.41 -3.13 -6.23
N ALA A 237 18.21 -3.18 -7.55
CA ALA A 237 17.08 -2.53 -8.19
C ALA A 237 15.72 -3.12 -7.80
N ASN A 238 15.62 -4.43 -7.56
CA ASN A 238 14.33 -5.10 -7.28
C ASN A 238 14.05 -5.33 -5.79
N LEU A 239 15.09 -5.50 -4.97
CA LEU A 239 14.99 -5.88 -3.56
C LEU A 239 15.48 -4.78 -2.61
N GLY A 240 16.25 -3.81 -3.12
CA GLY A 240 16.85 -2.73 -2.34
C GLY A 240 18.16 -3.13 -1.66
N ASP A 241 19.02 -2.14 -1.42
CA ASP A 241 20.34 -2.38 -0.79
C ASP A 241 20.23 -2.83 0.66
N THR A 242 19.15 -2.50 1.35
CA THR A 242 18.89 -2.96 2.72
C THR A 242 18.67 -4.47 2.81
N ALA A 243 18.25 -5.12 1.71
CA ALA A 243 18.09 -6.57 1.63
C ALA A 243 19.43 -7.32 1.72
N VAL A 244 20.57 -6.66 1.48
CA VAL A 244 21.91 -7.23 1.64
C VAL A 244 22.16 -7.67 3.10
N SER A 245 21.56 -6.97 4.07
CA SER A 245 21.68 -7.33 5.49
C SER A 245 21.10 -8.71 5.82
N LEU A 246 20.18 -9.22 4.98
CA LEU A 246 19.56 -10.54 5.14
C LEU A 246 20.43 -11.68 4.58
N LEU A 247 21.48 -11.36 3.82
CA LEU A 247 22.39 -12.33 3.21
C LEU A 247 23.48 -12.80 4.18
N ARG A 248 23.68 -12.10 5.30
CA ARG A 248 24.60 -12.53 6.35
C ARG A 248 23.93 -13.58 7.23
N PRO A 249 24.58 -14.73 7.49
CA PRO A 249 24.18 -15.58 8.60
C PRO A 249 24.20 -14.74 9.88
N ALA A 250 23.21 -14.89 10.75
CA ALA A 250 23.19 -14.18 12.02
C ALA A 250 24.51 -14.48 12.76
N PRO A 251 25.37 -13.47 13.03
CA PRO A 251 26.52 -13.71 13.87
C PRO A 251 26.01 -14.02 15.28
N SER A 252 26.39 -15.17 15.81
CA SER A 252 26.24 -15.48 17.22
C SER A 252 27.07 -14.48 18.02
N GLY A 253 26.43 -13.42 18.48
CA GLY A 253 27.02 -12.43 19.38
C GLY A 253 27.75 -11.26 18.69
N ILE A 254 27.46 -10.08 19.24
CA ILE A 254 28.23 -8.82 19.17
C ILE A 254 27.78 -7.79 18.11
N ARG A 255 27.25 -6.69 18.68
CA ARG A 255 26.97 -5.30 18.28
C ARG A 255 27.06 -4.85 16.81
N PRO A 256 26.11 -4.01 16.35
CA PRO A 256 26.13 -3.44 15.01
C PRO A 256 27.12 -2.27 14.92
N HIS A 257 28.11 -2.38 14.04
CA HIS A 257 28.78 -1.23 13.45
C HIS A 257 28.95 -1.48 11.94
N HIS A 258 28.27 -0.66 11.14
CA HIS A 258 28.83 0.18 10.07
C HIS A 258 27.63 0.87 9.39
N ALA A 259 27.52 2.18 9.62
CA ALA A 259 26.49 3.03 9.02
C ALA A 259 27.00 3.57 7.68
N ASP A 260 26.16 3.47 6.66
CA ASP A 260 26.30 4.08 5.35
C ASP A 260 25.85 5.57 5.43
N PRO A 261 26.51 6.54 4.78
CA PRO A 261 26.27 7.97 5.03
C PRO A 261 24.90 8.50 4.61
N PHE A 262 24.12 7.76 3.80
CA PHE A 262 22.77 8.14 3.35
C PHE A 262 21.63 7.53 4.19
N THR A 263 21.93 6.60 5.09
CA THR A 263 20.95 5.96 5.99
C THR A 263 20.40 6.82 7.14
N PRO A 264 21.04 7.91 7.65
CA PRO A 264 20.53 8.59 8.84
C PRO A 264 19.27 9.41 8.55
N LEU A 265 19.06 9.90 7.32
CA LEU A 265 17.89 10.72 6.98
C LEU A 265 16.62 9.86 6.83
N THR A 266 16.73 8.72 6.14
CA THR A 266 15.64 7.74 6.01
C THR A 266 15.32 7.07 7.34
N ALA A 267 16.34 6.65 8.11
CA ALA A 267 16.14 6.09 9.44
C ALA A 267 15.57 7.12 10.44
N ALA A 268 15.90 8.42 10.31
CA ALA A 268 15.29 9.47 11.12
C ALA A 268 13.82 9.69 10.77
N MET A 269 13.47 9.69 9.48
CA MET A 269 12.08 9.79 9.02
C MET A 269 11.25 8.57 9.46
N GLU A 270 11.77 7.35 9.29
CA GLU A 270 11.13 6.12 9.72
C GLU A 270 10.95 6.07 11.24
N ARG A 271 11.97 6.47 12.00
CA ARG A 271 11.89 6.60 13.47
C ARG A 271 10.87 7.65 13.89
N ALA A 272 10.81 8.81 13.23
CA ALA A 272 9.82 9.84 13.52
C ALA A 272 8.39 9.33 13.26
N GLN A 273 8.17 8.65 12.13
CA GLN A 273 6.88 8.07 11.78
C GLN A 273 6.46 6.94 12.73
N ALA A 274 7.40 6.09 13.13
CA ALA A 274 7.17 5.04 14.12
C ALA A 274 6.74 5.64 15.47
N ARG A 275 7.42 6.70 15.93
CA ARG A 275 7.08 7.43 17.16
C ARG A 275 5.70 8.08 17.10
N VAL A 276 5.32 8.68 15.97
CA VAL A 276 3.96 9.24 15.76
C VAL A 276 2.91 8.12 15.85
N THR A 277 3.18 6.97 15.24
CA THR A 277 2.27 5.83 15.23
C THR A 277 2.11 5.24 16.64
N LEU A 278 3.20 5.04 17.38
CA LEU A 278 3.15 4.57 18.77
C LEU A 278 2.39 5.55 19.67
N ARG A 279 2.63 6.86 19.55
CA ARG A 279 1.86 7.89 20.28
C ARG A 279 0.36 7.76 20.05
N ARG A 280 -0.08 7.54 18.81
CA ARG A 280 -1.50 7.34 18.50
C ARG A 280 -2.07 6.06 19.11
N LEU A 281 -1.27 4.99 19.19
CA LEU A 281 -1.68 3.72 19.77
C LEU A 281 -1.78 3.76 21.30
N VAL A 282 -0.98 4.61 21.96
CA VAL A 282 -1.01 4.77 23.42
C VAL A 282 -1.88 5.93 23.90
N THR A 283 -2.23 6.88 23.04
CA THR A 283 -3.06 8.03 23.41
C THR A 283 -4.53 7.68 23.16
N PRO A 284 -5.41 7.76 24.17
CA PRO A 284 -6.82 7.42 23.99
C PRO A 284 -7.53 8.45 23.09
N ALA A 285 -7.64 8.15 21.79
CA ALA A 285 -8.45 8.90 20.85
C ALA A 285 -9.87 8.34 20.83
N HIS A 286 -10.74 8.87 21.71
CA HIS A 286 -12.15 8.52 21.86
C HIS A 286 -12.46 7.03 22.18
N ARG A 287 -13.63 6.80 22.80
CA ARG A 287 -14.05 5.56 23.51
C ARG A 287 -14.14 4.26 22.66
N ARG A 288 -13.61 4.21 21.43
CA ARG A 288 -13.74 3.08 20.50
C ARG A 288 -12.42 2.39 20.12
N HIS A 289 -11.26 2.90 20.53
CA HIS A 289 -9.99 2.24 20.23
C HIS A 289 -9.52 1.32 21.37
N PRO A 290 -9.07 0.09 21.06
CA PRO A 290 -8.48 -0.81 22.05
C PRO A 290 -7.22 -0.19 22.67
N ASP A 291 -6.99 -0.38 23.97
CA ASP A 291 -5.79 0.12 24.64
C ASP A 291 -4.59 -0.79 24.36
N HIS A 292 -3.65 -0.30 23.56
CA HIS A 292 -2.46 -1.06 23.16
C HIS A 292 -1.31 -0.92 24.16
N ARG A 293 -1.41 -0.03 25.17
CA ARG A 293 -0.35 0.21 26.16
C ARG A 293 0.15 -1.06 26.86
N PRO A 294 -0.72 -1.98 27.34
CA PRO A 294 -0.24 -3.17 28.06
C PRO A 294 0.59 -4.10 27.16
N VAL A 295 0.27 -4.17 25.88
CA VAL A 295 1.00 -5.01 24.91
C VAL A 295 2.35 -4.39 24.56
N ILE A 296 2.40 -3.07 24.42
CA ILE A 296 3.64 -2.34 24.13
C ILE A 296 4.60 -2.38 25.33
N ALA A 297 4.09 -2.26 26.56
CA ALA A 297 4.88 -2.43 27.79
C ALA A 297 5.49 -3.83 27.86
N ALA A 298 4.67 -4.88 27.68
CA ALA A 298 5.13 -6.26 27.67
C ALA A 298 6.24 -6.55 26.64
N ILE A 299 6.28 -5.81 25.52
CA ILE A 299 7.35 -5.92 24.52
C ILE A 299 8.64 -5.27 25.02
N CYS A 300 8.55 -4.14 25.74
CA CYS A 300 9.72 -3.48 26.32
C CYS A 300 10.29 -4.31 27.48
N ASP A 301 9.42 -4.93 28.30
CA ASP A 301 9.82 -5.77 29.44
C ASP A 301 10.70 -6.97 29.04
N ILE A 302 10.55 -7.48 27.80
CA ILE A 302 11.43 -8.53 27.25
C ILE A 302 12.88 -8.03 27.11
N ASP A 303 13.08 -6.78 26.69
CA ASP A 303 14.42 -6.19 26.54
C ASP A 303 15.06 -5.94 27.91
N ALA A 304 14.24 -5.60 28.91
CA ALA A 304 14.64 -5.52 30.32
C ALA A 304 14.94 -6.89 30.98
N GLY A 305 14.75 -8.00 30.24
CA GLY A 305 15.02 -9.35 30.71
C GLY A 305 13.91 -9.96 31.57
N GLU A 306 12.71 -9.37 31.57
CA GLU A 306 11.56 -9.92 32.27
C GLU A 306 10.91 -11.06 31.48
N ASN A 307 10.36 -12.05 32.20
CA ASN A 307 9.69 -13.19 31.60
C ASN A 307 8.22 -12.88 31.29
N THR A 308 8.00 -11.98 30.33
CA THR A 308 6.67 -11.54 29.89
C THR A 308 6.34 -12.12 28.52
N ASP A 309 5.08 -12.54 28.31
CA ASP A 309 4.56 -13.02 27.02
C ASP A 309 3.59 -11.98 26.41
N PRO A 310 4.04 -11.14 25.46
CA PRO A 310 3.22 -10.11 24.84
C PRO A 310 2.03 -10.66 24.06
N VAL A 311 2.11 -11.90 23.55
CA VAL A 311 1.01 -12.55 22.84
C VAL A 311 -0.09 -12.91 23.82
N LYS A 312 0.28 -13.48 24.98
CA LYS A 312 -0.67 -13.75 26.07
C LYS A 312 -1.30 -12.46 26.60
N VAL A 313 -0.54 -11.37 26.70
CA VAL A 313 -1.05 -10.05 27.08
C VAL A 313 -2.04 -9.53 26.04
N ALA A 314 -1.69 -9.55 24.74
CA ALA A 314 -2.56 -9.10 23.65
C ALA A 314 -3.88 -9.89 23.57
N ARG A 315 -3.84 -11.21 23.78
CA ARG A 315 -5.05 -12.04 23.83
C ARG A 315 -5.97 -11.61 24.98
N ARG A 316 -5.39 -11.34 26.16
CA ARG A 316 -6.14 -10.97 27.37
C ARG A 316 -6.72 -9.56 27.28
N THR A 317 -5.92 -8.58 26.85
CA THR A 317 -6.30 -7.16 26.90
C THR A 317 -7.09 -6.70 25.68
N LEU A 318 -6.86 -7.33 24.52
CA LEU A 318 -7.50 -6.95 23.25
C LEU A 318 -8.54 -7.97 22.76
N GLY A 319 -8.76 -9.06 23.50
CA GLY A 319 -9.73 -10.11 23.16
C GLY A 319 -9.42 -10.86 21.85
N LEU A 320 -8.15 -10.88 21.43
CA LEU A 320 -7.74 -11.44 20.14
C LEU A 320 -7.59 -12.96 20.20
N ALA A 321 -7.94 -13.62 19.09
CA ALA A 321 -7.59 -15.02 18.85
C ALA A 321 -6.06 -15.19 18.71
N PRO A 322 -5.51 -16.42 18.90
CA PRO A 322 -4.06 -16.66 18.95
C PRO A 322 -3.27 -16.16 17.73
N GLU A 323 -3.78 -16.42 16.52
CA GLU A 323 -3.09 -16.07 15.28
C GLU A 323 -3.13 -14.55 14.98
N PRO A 324 -4.27 -13.85 15.14
CA PRO A 324 -4.29 -12.38 15.15
C PRO A 324 -3.38 -11.73 16.20
N ALA A 325 -3.29 -12.29 17.41
CA ALA A 325 -2.43 -11.76 18.47
C ALA A 325 -0.94 -11.85 18.10
N HIS A 326 -0.48 -12.97 17.54
CA HIS A 326 0.89 -13.11 17.04
C HIS A 326 1.22 -12.08 15.94
N ARG A 327 0.33 -11.92 14.97
CA ARG A 327 0.52 -10.94 13.89
C ARG A 327 0.57 -9.51 14.40
N LEU A 328 -0.25 -9.16 15.38
CA LEU A 328 -0.23 -7.85 16.02
C LEU A 328 1.08 -7.63 16.78
N VAL A 329 1.49 -8.58 17.63
CA VAL A 329 2.73 -8.49 18.41
C VAL A 329 3.96 -8.34 17.50
N ARG A 330 4.08 -9.13 16.42
CA ARG A 330 5.20 -8.98 15.46
C ARG A 330 5.27 -7.58 14.84
N ARG A 331 4.12 -6.99 14.51
CA ARG A 331 4.04 -5.62 13.99
C ARG A 331 4.45 -4.59 15.04
N LEU A 332 3.97 -4.74 16.27
CA LEU A 332 4.32 -3.85 17.38
C LEU A 332 5.80 -3.94 17.73
N VAL A 333 6.39 -5.15 17.80
CA VAL A 333 7.84 -5.34 18.04
C VAL A 333 8.67 -4.59 17.02
N THR A 334 8.32 -4.70 15.74
CA THR A 334 9.01 -3.97 14.67
C THR A 334 8.89 -2.46 14.89
N LEU A 335 7.69 -1.98 15.23
CA LEU A 335 7.42 -0.56 15.45
C LEU A 335 8.16 0.02 16.66
N VAL A 336 8.22 -0.74 17.77
CA VAL A 336 8.96 -0.41 19.00
C VAL A 336 10.46 -0.35 18.70
N ALA A 337 11.01 -1.35 18.01
CA ALA A 337 12.41 -1.37 17.62
C ALA A 337 12.79 -0.19 16.71
N THR A 338 11.93 0.16 15.73
CA THR A 338 12.16 1.32 14.84
C THR A 338 12.08 2.66 15.59
N ALA A 339 11.19 2.80 16.57
CA ALA A 339 11.03 4.02 17.36
C ALA A 339 12.15 4.22 18.41
N GLY A 340 12.75 3.11 18.87
CA GLY A 340 13.70 3.02 19.98
C GLY A 340 13.00 2.54 21.26
N ILE A 341 13.56 1.50 21.89
CA ILE A 341 13.01 0.84 23.09
C ILE A 341 12.99 1.82 24.26
N ASP A 342 14.11 2.46 24.58
CA ASP A 342 14.22 3.46 25.67
C ASP A 342 13.19 4.60 25.57
N TRP A 343 12.92 5.05 24.35
CA TRP A 343 11.91 6.09 24.11
C TRP A 343 10.49 5.57 24.29
N THR A 344 10.26 4.31 23.91
CA THR A 344 8.96 3.67 24.01
C THR A 344 8.62 3.31 25.45
N GLU A 345 9.60 2.89 26.24
CA GLU A 345 9.47 2.70 27.70
C GLU A 345 8.96 3.99 28.35
N GLN A 346 9.63 5.13 28.12
CA GLN A 346 9.21 6.44 28.62
C GLN A 346 7.80 6.84 28.18
N LEU A 347 7.34 6.35 27.02
CA LEU A 347 6.01 6.62 26.50
C LEU A 347 4.92 5.79 27.19
N VAL A 348 5.23 4.57 27.63
CA VAL A 348 4.26 3.66 28.29
C VAL A 348 4.33 3.71 29.81
N THR A 349 5.43 4.17 30.40
CA THR A 349 5.51 4.47 31.83
C THR A 349 4.58 5.65 32.16
N PRO A 350 3.65 5.51 33.12
CA PRO A 350 2.88 6.65 33.60
C PRO A 350 3.85 7.71 34.15
N LEU A 351 3.71 8.97 33.74
CA LEU A 351 4.38 10.10 34.39
C LEU A 351 3.95 10.11 35.87
N THR A 352 4.75 9.50 36.74
CA THR A 352 4.74 9.82 38.16
C THR A 352 5.09 11.29 38.26
N ARG A 353 4.11 12.12 38.62
CA ARG A 353 4.36 13.53 38.94
C ARG A 353 5.52 13.58 39.93
N PRO A 354 6.54 14.43 39.73
CA PRO A 354 7.59 14.59 40.73
C PRO A 354 6.92 15.01 42.03
N THR A 355 7.09 14.17 43.05
CA THR A 355 6.84 14.50 44.44
C THR A 355 7.65 15.76 44.72
N SER A 356 6.96 16.88 44.86
CA SER A 356 7.50 18.13 45.38
C SER A 356 7.98 17.87 46.81
N ALA A 357 9.23 17.48 46.95
CA ALA A 357 9.95 17.60 48.20
C ALA A 357 10.49 19.01 48.32
N SER A 358 10.24 19.60 49.48
CA SER A 358 10.91 20.73 50.13
C SER A 358 10.26 22.11 50.03
N HIS A 359 9.51 22.45 51.08
CA HIS A 359 9.84 23.63 51.88
C HIS A 359 9.76 23.28 53.37
N HIS A 360 10.94 23.03 53.95
CA HIS A 360 11.21 23.43 55.32
C HIS A 360 11.17 24.97 55.37
N GLY A 361 10.43 25.54 56.31
CA GLY A 361 10.38 26.99 56.47
C GLY A 361 9.38 27.48 57.50
N ALA A 362 9.71 27.25 58.77
CA ALA A 362 9.45 28.14 59.91
C ALA A 362 8.01 28.38 60.45
N ALA A 363 8.01 28.37 61.79
CA ALA A 363 7.19 29.15 62.72
C ALA A 363 5.83 28.57 63.15
N GLY A 364 5.66 28.48 64.47
CA GLY A 364 4.33 28.47 65.09
C GLY A 364 4.14 27.53 66.28
N GLY A 365 5.04 27.54 67.27
CA GLY A 365 4.81 26.86 68.54
C GLY A 365 5.07 27.77 69.72
N ARG A 366 4.05 28.53 70.16
CA ARG A 366 3.60 28.77 71.55
C ARG A 366 2.68 29.99 71.71
N PRO A 367 1.85 30.05 72.77
CA PRO A 367 0.39 29.93 72.65
C PRO A 367 -0.36 31.11 73.26
N TRP A 368 -1.67 31.25 72.97
CA TRP A 368 -2.62 31.91 73.86
C TRP A 368 -4.02 31.28 73.72
N LEU A 369 -4.56 30.93 74.89
CA LEU A 369 -5.91 30.47 75.25
C LEU A 369 -6.24 28.98 75.06
#